data_AF-A0A351SH83-F1
#
_entry.id   AF-A0A351SH83-F1
#
_cell.length_a   1.000
_cell.length_b   1.000
_cell.length_c   1.000
_cell.angle_alpha   90.00
_cell.angle_beta   90.00
_cell.angle_gamma   90.00
#
_symmetry.space_group_name_H-M   'P 1'
#
loop_
_entity.id
_entity.type
_entity.pdbx_description
1 polymer ?
#
loop_
_entity_poly.entity_id
_entity_poly.type
_entity_poly.pdbx_seq_one_letter_code
_entity_poly.pdbx_strand_id
1 'polypeptide(L)' 'LGTEENPPIPVYDVSGPFTDPNVSIDLTKGIPAIRTTWIKEREDTQLLDGPSSEYGQARQSDP' A
#
# COMPACT_ATOMS: atom_id res chain seq x y z
N LEU A 1 -3.86 43.60 -21.06
CA LEU A 1 -4.54 42.48 -20.38
C LEU A 1 -3.68 41.25 -20.60
N GLY A 2 -2.91 40.86 -19.59
CA GLY A 2 -1.97 39.73 -19.67
C GLY A 2 -2.69 38.45 -19.28
N THR A 3 -2.95 37.59 -20.24
CA THR A 3 -3.42 36.22 -20.01
C THR A 3 -2.18 35.33 -19.92
N GLU A 4 -1.65 35.18 -18.71
CA GLU A 4 -0.59 34.24 -18.40
C GLU A 4 -1.21 32.90 -17.98
N GLU A 5 -0.73 31.81 -18.56
CA GLU A 5 -1.05 30.45 -18.11
C GLU A 5 -0.37 30.21 -16.75
N ASN A 6 -1.17 29.87 -15.73
CA ASN A 6 -0.62 29.57 -14.42
C ASN A 6 0.16 28.25 -14.45
N PRO A 7 1.29 28.16 -13.73
CA PRO A 7 1.97 26.88 -13.53
C PRO A 7 1.08 25.91 -12.74
N PRO A 8 1.28 24.59 -12.91
CA PRO A 8 0.54 23.59 -12.14
C PRO A 8 0.82 23.71 -10.64
N ILE A 9 -0.20 23.49 -9.82
CA ILE A 9 -0.10 23.51 -8.36
C ILE A 9 0.00 22.06 -7.85
N PRO A 10 1.07 21.67 -7.12
CA PRO A 10 1.15 20.35 -6.53
C PRO A 10 0.09 20.20 -5.42
N VAL A 11 -0.67 19.10 -5.47
CA VAL A 11 -1.68 18.75 -4.48
C VAL A 11 -1.26 17.47 -3.78
N TYR A 12 -1.46 17.40 -2.47
CA TYR A 12 -1.23 16.19 -1.70
C TYR A 12 -2.26 15.12 -2.08
N ASP A 13 -1.78 13.93 -2.43
CA ASP A 13 -2.61 12.82 -2.87
C ASP A 13 -2.43 11.59 -1.97
N VAL A 14 -3.54 11.13 -1.40
CA VAL A 14 -3.61 9.92 -0.55
C VAL A 14 -4.26 8.73 -1.26
N SER A 15 -4.61 8.89 -2.54
CA SER A 15 -5.21 7.84 -3.37
C SER A 15 -4.29 6.62 -3.53
N GLY A 16 -2.97 6.83 -3.50
CA GLY A 16 -1.97 5.77 -3.67
C GLY A 16 -2.04 5.10 -5.05
N PRO A 17 -1.74 3.79 -5.13
CA PRO A 17 -1.73 3.05 -6.40
C PRO A 17 -3.07 3.00 -7.15
N PHE A 18 -4.17 3.41 -6.50
CA PHE A 18 -5.51 3.29 -7.07
C PHE A 18 -5.82 4.31 -8.16
N THR A 19 -5.05 5.41 -8.27
CA THR A 19 -5.21 6.40 -9.35
C THR A 19 -3.97 6.52 -10.23
N ASP A 20 -2.94 5.69 -10.02
CA ASP A 20 -1.79 5.65 -10.92
C ASP A 20 -2.14 4.83 -12.17
N PRO A 21 -2.21 5.45 -13.36
CA PRO A 21 -2.56 4.75 -14.59
C PRO A 21 -1.53 3.69 -15.01
N ASN A 22 -0.34 3.70 -14.41
CA ASN A 22 0.73 2.73 -14.68
C ASN A 22 0.67 1.51 -13.76
N VAL A 23 -0.21 1.50 -12.75
CA VAL A 23 -0.33 0.38 -11.81
C VAL A 23 -1.57 -0.43 -12.12
N SER A 24 -1.37 -1.70 -12.46
CA SER A 24 -2.47 -2.68 -12.53
C SER A 24 -2.78 -3.23 -11.15
N ILE A 25 -4.01 -3.02 -10.68
CA ILE A 25 -4.47 -3.47 -9.37
C ILE A 25 -5.22 -4.79 -9.49
N ASP A 26 -4.70 -5.82 -8.83
CA ASP A 26 -5.39 -7.07 -8.58
C ASP A 26 -5.85 -7.11 -7.12
N LEU A 27 -7.16 -6.95 -6.90
CA LEU A 27 -7.76 -6.91 -5.56
C LEU A 27 -7.48 -8.19 -4.75
N THR A 28 -7.29 -9.33 -5.41
CA THR A 28 -7.00 -10.61 -4.74
C THR A 28 -5.56 -10.69 -4.23
N LYS A 29 -4.67 -9.86 -4.77
CA LYS A 29 -3.24 -9.79 -4.39
C LYS A 29 -2.92 -8.62 -3.47
N GLY A 30 -3.81 -7.64 -3.38
CA GLY A 30 -3.59 -6.41 -2.63
C GLY A 30 -2.60 -5.45 -3.33
N ILE A 31 -2.14 -4.44 -2.58
CA ILE A 31 -1.22 -3.42 -3.09
C ILE A 31 0.26 -3.82 -2.89
N PRO A 32 1.20 -3.28 -3.70
CA PRO A 32 2.62 -3.56 -3.53
C PRO A 32 3.16 -3.19 -2.14
N ALA A 33 3.89 -4.10 -1.51
CA ALA A 33 4.49 -3.91 -0.19
C ALA A 33 5.82 -3.13 -0.26
N ILE A 34 5.78 -1.88 -0.71
CA ILE A 34 6.99 -1.07 -1.01
C ILE A 34 7.90 -0.82 0.21
N ARG A 35 7.36 -0.96 1.43
CA ARG A 35 8.08 -0.70 2.69
C ARG A 35 8.78 -1.92 3.27
N THR A 36 8.60 -3.11 2.69
CA THR A 36 9.12 -4.37 3.26
C THR A 36 10.64 -4.34 3.47
N THR A 37 11.40 -3.81 2.51
CA THR A 37 12.87 -3.73 2.63
C THR A 37 13.28 -2.85 3.82
N TRP A 38 12.74 -1.64 3.91
CA TRP A 38 13.05 -0.71 5.00
C TRP A 38 12.69 -1.25 6.38
N ILE A 39 11.58 -2.01 6.48
CA ILE A 39 11.19 -2.63 7.75
C ILE A 39 12.21 -3.71 8.16
N LYS A 40 12.66 -4.54 7.21
CA LYS A 40 13.65 -5.60 7.46
C LYS A 40 15.01 -5.02 7.87
N GLU A 41 15.45 -3.96 7.21
CA GLU A 41 16.75 -3.31 7.46
C GLU A 41 16.92 -2.77 8.89
N ARG A 42 15.81 -2.49 9.60
CA ARG A 42 15.88 -1.99 10.98
C ARG A 42 16.13 -3.08 12.02
N GLU A 43 15.97 -4.35 11.65
CA GLU A 43 16.15 -5.51 12.54
C GLU A 43 15.34 -5.41 13.85
N ASP A 44 14.22 -4.66 13.83
CA ASP A 44 13.39 -4.32 14.99
C ASP A 44 12.04 -5.07 15.00
N THR A 45 11.90 -6.10 14.16
CA THR A 45 10.67 -6.88 14.01
C THR A 45 10.93 -8.37 14.04
N GLN A 46 9.92 -9.13 14.50
CA GLN A 46 9.90 -10.59 14.46
C GLN A 46 8.81 -11.05 13.49
N LEU A 47 9.16 -11.94 12.56
CA LEU A 47 8.19 -12.61 11.72
C LEU A 47 7.52 -13.74 12.52
N LEU A 48 6.19 -13.81 12.47
CA LEU A 48 5.41 -14.90 13.06
C LEU A 48 5.13 -15.97 12.01
N ASP A 49 4.99 -17.22 12.45
CA ASP A 49 4.69 -18.36 11.58
C ASP A 49 3.27 -18.31 10.98
N GLY A 50 2.38 -17.46 11.52
CA GLY A 50 1.02 -17.30 11.05
C GLY A 50 0.19 -16.30 11.87
N PRO A 51 -1.13 -16.24 11.62
CA PRO A 51 -2.05 -15.39 12.38
C PRO A 51 -2.07 -15.75 13.88
N SER A 52 -1.95 -14.74 14.73
CA SER A 52 -1.98 -14.90 16.20
C SER A 52 -3.33 -14.58 16.85
N SER A 53 -4.27 -13.98 16.11
CA SER A 53 -5.60 -13.65 16.62
C SER A 53 -6.57 -14.83 16.49
N GLU A 54 -7.48 -14.98 17.46
CA GLU A 54 -8.52 -16.02 17.44
C GLU A 54 -9.35 -15.97 16.14
N TYR A 55 -9.73 -14.76 15.69
CA TYR A 55 -10.46 -14.57 14.44
C TYR A 55 -9.64 -15.00 13.21
N GLY A 56 -8.34 -14.65 13.16
CA GLY A 56 -7.46 -15.00 12.05
C GLY A 56 -7.25 -16.51 11.96
N GLN A 57 -7.09 -17.18 13.10
CA GLN A 57 -6.96 -18.63 13.19
C GLN A 57 -8.25 -19.35 12.76
N ALA A 58 -9.43 -18.89 13.23
CA ALA A 58 -10.71 -19.46 12.84
C ALA A 58 -10.97 -19.37 11.33
N ARG A 59 -10.58 -18.25 10.72
CA ARG A 59 -10.80 -17.95 9.30
C ARG A 59 -9.81 -18.61 8.34
N GLN A 60 -8.67 -19.09 8.82
CA GLN A 60 -7.60 -19.62 7.96
C GLN A 60 -7.99 -20.94 7.28
N SER A 61 -8.88 -21.71 7.90
CA SER A 61 -9.43 -22.96 7.37
C SER A 61 -10.75 -22.81 6.63
N ASP A 62 -11.25 -21.58 6.48
CA ASP A 62 -12.56 -21.39 5.87
C ASP A 62 -12.49 -21.60 4.34
N PRO A 63 -13.48 -22.28 3.75
CA PRO A 63 -13.51 -22.63 2.34
C PRO A 63 -13.66 -21.43 1.40
#